data_AF-A0A2M7BRR9-F1
#
_entry.id   AF-A0A2M7BRR9-F1
#
_cell.length_a   1.000
_cell.length_b   1.000
_cell.length_c   1.000
_cell.angle_alpha   90.00
_cell.angle_beta   90.00
_cell.angle_gamma   90.00
#
_symmetry.space_group_name_H-M   'P 1'
#
loop_
_entity.id
_entity.type
_entity.pdbx_description
1 polymer ?
#
loop_
_entity_poly.entity_id
_entity_poly.type
_entity_poly.pdbx_seq_one_letter_code
_entity_poly.pdbx_strand_id
1 'polypeptide(L)'
;KKIKPGDFFKFHKSNLESNATFGTPIYSPCAGNVTIAVDGFDDMPIGIAGTSDKSNHVTVDCGQFYVAMVHFKKDSILVNVGDAVSIGQLIGLIGNSGHSSSPHLHLMAYRIGSGIDNKIALPIAFNGKYLFRGDIYP
;
A
#
# COMPACT_ATOMS: atom_id res chain seq x y z
N LYS A 1 -40.73 -6.14 11.43
CA LYS A 1 -40.59 -6.02 9.95
C LYS A 1 -39.66 -7.16 9.50
N LYS A 2 -40.15 -8.17 8.77
CA LYS A 2 -39.35 -9.36 8.39
C LYS A 2 -38.46 -9.03 7.18
N ILE A 3 -37.17 -9.29 7.30
CA ILE A 3 -36.15 -9.11 6.24
C ILE A 3 -36.26 -10.28 5.25
N LYS A 4 -36.21 -10.02 3.94
CA LYS A 4 -36.31 -11.06 2.91
C LYS A 4 -34.92 -11.61 2.53
N PRO A 5 -34.81 -12.89 2.13
CA PRO A 5 -33.58 -13.42 1.55
C PRO A 5 -33.23 -12.62 0.28
N GLY A 6 -32.09 -11.94 0.29
CA GLY A 6 -31.66 -11.01 -0.77
C GLY A 6 -31.45 -9.56 -0.29
N ASP A 7 -32.01 -9.18 0.86
CA ASP A 7 -31.75 -7.85 1.46
C ASP A 7 -30.33 -7.73 2.04
N PHE A 8 -29.60 -8.85 2.18
CA PHE A 8 -28.19 -8.88 2.60
C PHE A 8 -27.24 -8.19 1.60
N PHE A 9 -27.61 -8.09 0.32
CA PHE A 9 -26.76 -7.49 -0.71
C PHE A 9 -27.02 -5.99 -0.96
N LYS A 10 -27.97 -5.37 -0.24
CA LYS A 10 -28.41 -4.00 -0.52
C LYS A 10 -27.77 -2.89 0.31
N PHE A 11 -26.83 -3.20 1.22
CA PHE A 11 -26.35 -2.18 2.18
C PHE A 11 -24.84 -1.99 2.36
N HIS A 12 -23.95 -2.64 1.59
CA HIS A 12 -22.52 -2.32 1.63
C HIS A 12 -21.89 -2.23 0.24
N LYS A 13 -22.29 -1.23 -0.54
CA LYS A 13 -21.30 -0.52 -1.37
C LYS A 13 -20.72 0.57 -0.49
N SER A 14 -19.77 0.22 0.39
CA SER A 14 -18.95 1.27 1.01
C SER A 14 -18.24 2.01 -0.14
N ASN A 15 -18.43 3.32 -0.20
CA ASN A 15 -17.59 4.14 -1.05
C ASN A 15 -16.19 4.23 -0.42
N LEU A 16 -15.18 4.57 -1.21
CA LEU A 16 -13.79 4.66 -0.72
C LEU A 16 -13.67 5.57 0.50
N GLU A 17 -14.32 6.73 0.45
CA GLU A 17 -14.29 7.75 1.52
C GLU A 17 -14.88 7.26 2.87
N SER A 18 -15.76 6.27 2.85
CA SER A 18 -16.33 5.66 4.06
C SER A 18 -15.47 4.55 4.67
N ASN A 19 -14.37 4.16 4.01
CA ASN A 19 -13.47 3.14 4.49
C ASN A 19 -12.47 3.72 5.51
N ALA A 20 -12.30 3.02 6.63
CA ALA A 20 -11.47 3.49 7.75
C ALA A 20 -9.97 3.67 7.44
N THR A 21 -9.45 3.04 6.38
CA THR A 21 -8.03 3.16 6.00
C THR A 21 -7.81 4.06 4.79
N PHE A 22 -8.84 4.36 3.99
CA PHE A 22 -8.68 5.22 2.83
C PHE A 22 -8.35 6.65 3.26
N GLY A 23 -7.33 7.24 2.64
CA GLY A 23 -6.83 8.56 3.00
C GLY A 23 -5.95 8.58 4.26
N THR A 24 -5.70 7.45 4.93
CA THR A 24 -4.80 7.41 6.08
C THR A 24 -3.36 7.71 5.66
N PRO A 25 -2.59 8.49 6.43
CA PRO A 25 -1.20 8.80 6.13
C PRO A 25 -0.29 7.58 6.00
N ILE A 26 0.60 7.61 5.00
CA ILE A 26 1.72 6.67 4.84
C ILE A 26 3.02 7.42 5.16
N TYR A 27 3.82 6.85 6.04
CA TYR A 27 5.11 7.41 6.45
C TYR A 27 6.27 6.52 5.99
N SER A 28 7.41 7.13 5.69
CA SER A 28 8.61 6.37 5.32
C SER A 28 9.08 5.51 6.51
N PRO A 29 9.24 4.19 6.33
CA PRO A 29 9.66 3.28 7.41
C PRO A 29 11.17 3.34 7.68
N CYS A 30 11.94 3.97 6.78
CA CYS A 30 13.39 4.10 6.88
C CYS A 30 13.83 5.49 6.43
N ALA A 31 15.06 5.86 6.80
CA ALA A 31 15.75 6.95 6.13
C ALA A 31 16.42 6.40 4.86
N GLY A 32 16.41 7.17 3.78
CA GLY A 32 16.86 6.66 2.49
C GLY A 32 16.56 7.58 1.32
N ASN A 33 16.73 7.08 0.10
CA ASN A 33 16.41 7.81 -1.12
C ASN A 33 15.24 7.16 -1.84
N VAL A 34 14.32 7.97 -2.37
CA VAL A 34 13.22 7.49 -3.21
C VAL A 34 13.78 7.05 -4.56
N THR A 35 13.60 5.78 -4.89
CA THR A 35 14.08 5.20 -6.16
C THR A 35 12.96 4.99 -7.18
N ILE A 36 11.71 4.88 -6.70
CA ILE A 36 10.51 4.82 -7.54
C ILE A 36 9.44 5.69 -6.89
N ALA A 37 8.79 6.53 -7.69
CA ALA A 37 7.57 7.25 -7.32
C ALA A 37 6.66 7.29 -8.54
N VAL A 38 5.53 6.61 -8.46
CA VAL A 38 4.54 6.51 -9.54
C VAL A 38 3.19 6.91 -8.98
N ASP A 39 2.56 7.92 -9.58
CA ASP A 39 1.26 8.46 -9.17
C ASP A 39 0.36 8.70 -10.39
N GLY A 40 -0.89 9.07 -10.14
CA GLY A 40 -1.88 9.50 -11.14
C GLY A 40 -2.85 8.41 -11.60
N PHE A 41 -2.70 7.15 -11.15
CA PHE A 41 -3.67 6.10 -11.42
C PHE A 41 -4.89 6.21 -10.52
N ASP A 42 -6.07 5.96 -11.10
CA ASP A 42 -7.34 6.04 -10.38
C ASP A 42 -7.47 4.98 -9.28
N ASP A 43 -8.15 5.36 -8.19
CA ASP A 43 -8.55 4.44 -7.14
C ASP A 43 -9.73 3.57 -7.60
N MET A 44 -9.60 2.26 -7.41
CA MET A 44 -10.65 1.31 -7.81
C MET A 44 -11.82 1.32 -6.81
N PRO A 45 -13.06 1.08 -7.24
CA PRO A 45 -14.17 0.87 -6.31
C PRO A 45 -13.95 -0.35 -5.41
N ILE A 46 -14.45 -0.29 -4.17
CA ILE A 46 -14.41 -1.42 -3.24
C ILE A 46 -15.16 -2.63 -3.83
N GLY A 47 -14.55 -3.81 -3.68
CA GLY A 47 -15.08 -5.09 -4.19
C GLY A 47 -14.79 -5.34 -5.67
N ILE A 48 -14.14 -4.42 -6.36
CA ILE A 48 -13.69 -4.58 -7.75
C ILE A 48 -12.17 -4.50 -7.75
N ALA A 49 -11.50 -5.66 -7.72
CA ALA A 49 -10.06 -5.69 -7.95
C ALA A 49 -9.78 -5.23 -9.38
N GLY A 50 -9.00 -4.15 -9.54
CA GLY A 50 -8.56 -3.71 -10.86
C GLY A 50 -7.76 -4.82 -11.54
N THR A 51 -7.94 -5.02 -12.84
CA THR A 51 -7.14 -6.00 -13.62
C THR A 51 -5.82 -5.40 -14.11
N SER A 52 -5.51 -4.18 -13.69
CA SER A 52 -4.34 -3.45 -14.14
C SER A 52 -3.17 -3.61 -13.18
N ASP A 53 -2.01 -3.91 -13.74
CA ASP A 53 -0.73 -3.88 -13.01
C ASP A 53 -0.28 -2.43 -12.68
N LYS A 54 -1.04 -1.43 -13.13
CA LYS A 54 -0.76 -0.01 -12.91
C LYS A 54 -1.32 0.42 -11.55
N SER A 55 -0.42 0.69 -10.61
CA SER A 55 -0.74 1.14 -9.25
C SER A 55 0.12 2.34 -8.87
N ASN A 56 -0.39 3.20 -7.99
CA ASN A 56 0.43 4.26 -7.40
C ASN A 56 1.30 3.67 -6.29
N HIS A 57 2.60 3.91 -6.34
CA HIS A 57 3.57 3.30 -5.43
C HIS A 57 4.85 4.10 -5.27
N VAL A 58 5.50 3.90 -4.13
CA VAL A 58 6.78 4.49 -3.77
C VAL A 58 7.73 3.39 -3.33
N THR A 59 8.97 3.41 -3.82
CA THR A 59 10.06 2.58 -3.28
C THR A 59 11.15 3.47 -2.71
N VAL A 60 11.56 3.17 -1.47
CA VAL A 60 12.69 3.82 -0.80
C VAL A 60 13.85 2.83 -0.72
N ASP A 61 15.04 3.26 -1.12
CA ASP A 61 16.30 2.58 -0.82
C ASP A 61 16.75 2.95 0.60
N CYS A 62 16.68 1.99 1.52
CA CYS A 62 17.08 2.13 2.92
C CYS A 62 18.57 1.78 3.13
N GLY A 63 19.38 1.72 2.06
CA GLY A 63 20.81 1.43 2.06
C GLY A 63 21.13 -0.06 1.92
N GLN A 64 20.59 -0.91 2.78
CA GLN A 64 20.82 -2.37 2.72
C GLN A 64 19.68 -3.15 2.05
N PHE A 65 18.50 -2.55 2.01
CA PHE A 65 17.28 -3.12 1.47
C PHE A 65 16.38 -1.99 0.95
N TYR A 66 15.42 -2.38 0.14
CA TYR A 66 14.42 -1.50 -0.44
C TYR A 66 13.09 -1.81 0.22
N VAL A 67 12.29 -0.76 0.44
CA VAL A 67 10.91 -0.90 0.89
C VAL A 67 9.98 -0.31 -0.15
N ALA A 68 9.14 -1.16 -0.73
CA ALA A 68 8.07 -0.76 -1.63
C ALA A 68 6.74 -0.66 -0.86
N MET A 69 6.06 0.47 -1.05
CA MET A 69 4.73 0.77 -0.54
C MET A 69 3.83 0.99 -1.75
N VAL A 70 2.64 0.39 -1.77
CA VAL A 70 1.78 0.32 -2.95
C VAL A 70 0.33 0.66 -2.58
N HIS A 71 -0.48 0.92 -3.61
CA HIS A 71 -1.89 1.30 -3.56
C HIS A 71 -2.11 2.69 -2.96
N PHE A 72 -1.22 3.65 -3.29
CA PHE A 72 -1.41 5.04 -2.90
C PHE A 72 -2.69 5.62 -3.53
N LYS A 73 -3.31 6.55 -2.80
CA LYS A 73 -4.43 7.35 -3.30
C LYS A 73 -3.96 8.18 -4.47
N LYS A 74 -4.81 8.32 -5.49
CA LYS A 74 -4.49 9.15 -6.66
C LYS A 74 -4.10 10.57 -6.25
N ASP A 75 -3.02 11.07 -6.85
CA ASP A 75 -2.51 12.44 -6.70
C ASP A 75 -2.16 12.78 -5.24
N SER A 76 -1.70 11.79 -4.48
CA SER A 76 -1.38 11.94 -3.05
C SER A 76 0.09 11.73 -2.70
N ILE A 77 0.92 11.28 -3.63
CA ILE A 77 2.35 11.06 -3.36
C ILE A 77 3.05 12.43 -3.26
N LEU A 78 3.78 12.63 -2.16
CA LEU A 78 4.41 13.90 -1.80
C LEU A 78 5.92 13.94 -2.08
N VAL A 79 6.46 12.88 -2.68
CA VAL A 79 7.90 12.69 -2.92
C VAL A 79 8.16 12.31 -4.38
N ASN A 80 9.34 12.66 -4.86
CA ASN A 80 9.80 12.37 -6.21
C ASN A 80 11.00 11.42 -6.18
N VAL A 81 11.27 10.76 -7.32
CA VAL A 81 12.50 9.98 -7.50
C VAL A 81 13.72 10.89 -7.28
N GLY A 82 14.64 10.43 -6.43
CA GLY A 82 15.84 11.17 -6.03
C GLY A 82 15.72 11.92 -4.70
N ASP A 83 14.51 12.09 -4.16
CA ASP A 83 14.33 12.76 -2.86
C ASP A 83 14.92 11.91 -1.73
N ALA A 84 15.62 12.58 -0.80
CA ALA A 84 16.01 11.98 0.47
C ALA A 84 14.85 12.07 1.46
N VAL A 85 14.56 10.97 2.15
CA VAL A 85 13.47 10.88 3.15
C VAL A 85 14.02 10.46 4.52
N SER A 86 13.38 10.94 5.57
CA SER A 86 13.66 10.55 6.96
C SER A 86 12.66 9.51 7.47
N ILE A 87 13.03 8.75 8.51
CA ILE A 87 12.09 7.87 9.23
C ILE A 87 10.90 8.71 9.72
N GLY A 88 9.68 8.24 9.44
CA GLY A 88 8.45 8.92 9.86
C GLY A 88 8.07 10.13 8.99
N GLN A 89 8.79 10.39 7.90
CA GLN A 89 8.41 11.43 6.95
C GLN A 89 7.12 11.03 6.22
N LEU A 90 6.14 11.93 6.12
CA LEU A 90 4.93 11.73 5.34
C LEU A 90 5.28 11.63 3.86
N ILE A 91 4.82 10.58 3.18
CA ILE A 91 5.12 10.34 1.76
C ILE A 91 3.88 10.26 0.88
N GLY A 92 2.69 10.08 1.46
CA GLY A 92 1.42 10.10 0.75
C GLY A 92 0.30 9.48 1.57
N LEU A 93 -0.79 9.10 0.91
CA LEU A 93 -2.01 8.59 1.56
C LEU A 93 -2.39 7.20 1.02
N ILE A 94 -2.98 6.37 1.88
CA ILE A 94 -3.54 5.07 1.48
C ILE A 94 -4.69 5.29 0.50
N GLY A 95 -4.65 4.57 -0.61
CA GLY A 95 -5.68 4.55 -1.64
C GLY A 95 -6.20 3.14 -1.91
N ASN A 96 -6.61 2.94 -3.15
CA ASN A 96 -7.09 1.68 -3.69
C ASN A 96 -6.75 1.52 -5.17
N SER A 97 -5.65 2.12 -5.65
CA SER A 97 -5.21 2.03 -7.05
C SER A 97 -4.64 0.65 -7.41
N GLY A 98 -4.78 0.23 -8.67
CA GLY A 98 -4.25 -1.05 -9.19
C GLY A 98 -5.03 -2.30 -8.76
N HIS A 99 -4.34 -3.43 -8.64
CA HIS A 99 -4.94 -4.72 -8.26
C HIS A 99 -5.26 -4.81 -6.75
N SER A 100 -6.16 -3.95 -6.28
CA SER A 100 -6.65 -3.92 -4.90
C SER A 100 -8.16 -3.99 -4.84
N SER A 101 -8.70 -4.83 -3.95
CA SER A 101 -10.15 -5.01 -3.75
C SER A 101 -10.73 -4.14 -2.62
N SER A 102 -9.88 -3.58 -1.76
CA SER A 102 -10.26 -2.68 -0.68
C SER A 102 -9.05 -1.84 -0.21
N PRO A 103 -9.24 -0.60 0.25
CA PRO A 103 -8.16 0.25 0.74
C PRO A 103 -7.26 -0.43 1.78
N HIS A 104 -5.97 -0.50 1.50
CA HIS A 104 -4.95 -1.04 2.40
C HIS A 104 -3.55 -0.57 1.96
N LEU A 105 -2.58 -0.66 2.87
CA LEU A 105 -1.18 -0.52 2.52
C LEU A 105 -0.61 -1.89 2.17
N HIS A 106 -0.14 -2.06 0.94
CA HIS A 106 0.70 -3.19 0.58
C HIS A 106 2.17 -2.80 0.77
N LEU A 107 2.89 -3.59 1.56
CA LEU A 107 4.27 -3.32 1.98
C LEU A 107 5.16 -4.52 1.66
N MET A 108 6.29 -4.27 1.00
CA MET A 108 7.30 -5.29 0.69
C MET A 108 8.69 -4.76 1.02
N ALA A 109 9.51 -5.60 1.66
CA ALA A 109 10.94 -5.37 1.81
C ALA A 109 11.71 -6.36 0.93
N TYR A 110 12.75 -5.91 0.25
CA TYR A 110 13.58 -6.77 -0.59
C TYR A 110 15.01 -6.25 -0.70
N ARG A 111 15.93 -7.12 -1.10
CA ARG A 111 17.30 -6.74 -1.53
C ARG A 111 17.51 -7.09 -2.99
N ILE A 112 18.47 -6.43 -3.63
CA ILE A 112 18.89 -6.79 -4.98
C ILE A 112 19.91 -7.93 -4.91
N GLY A 113 19.57 -9.07 -5.51
CA GLY A 113 20.44 -10.22 -5.72
C GLY A 113 21.08 -10.23 -7.11
N SER A 114 21.93 -11.22 -7.37
CA SER A 114 22.68 -11.37 -8.64
C SER A 114 22.01 -12.30 -9.67
N GLY A 115 20.80 -12.78 -9.42
CA GLY A 115 20.07 -13.74 -10.27
C GLY A 115 19.18 -13.10 -11.34
N ILE A 116 18.54 -13.94 -12.16
CA ILE A 116 17.60 -13.54 -13.25
C ILE A 116 16.36 -12.84 -12.68
N ASP A 117 15.84 -13.33 -11.55
CA ASP A 117 14.98 -12.54 -10.67
C ASP A 117 15.87 -11.90 -9.61
N ASN A 118 16.09 -10.60 -9.75
CA ASN A 118 17.07 -9.90 -8.94
C ASN A 118 16.47 -9.35 -7.64
N LYS A 119 15.17 -9.55 -7.35
CA LYS A 119 14.58 -9.11 -6.07
C LYS A 119 14.41 -10.30 -5.13
N ILE A 120 15.16 -10.28 -4.03
CA ILE A 120 15.05 -11.27 -2.96
C ILE A 120 14.20 -10.68 -1.85
N ALA A 121 13.00 -11.22 -1.66
CA ALA A 121 12.09 -10.79 -0.59
C ALA A 121 12.72 -10.98 0.80
N LEU A 122 12.50 -10.01 1.68
CA LEU A 122 12.96 -10.02 3.07
C LEU A 122 11.76 -10.08 4.01
N PRO A 123 11.83 -10.86 5.10
CA PRO A 123 10.76 -10.90 6.08
C PRO A 123 10.70 -9.56 6.85
N ILE A 124 9.49 -9.12 7.16
CA ILE A 124 9.24 -7.91 7.97
C ILE A 124 8.74 -8.35 9.33
N ALA A 125 9.41 -7.89 10.40
CA ALA A 125 8.99 -8.12 11.77
C ALA A 125 8.55 -6.80 12.43
N PHE A 126 7.51 -6.87 13.25
CA PHE A 126 6.99 -5.75 14.03
C PHE A 126 7.31 -6.00 15.51
N ASN A 127 8.21 -5.20 16.09
CA ASN A 127 8.85 -5.43 17.40
C ASN A 127 9.27 -6.90 17.61
N GLY A 128 9.95 -7.48 16.62
CA GLY A 128 10.46 -8.85 16.67
C GLY A 128 9.43 -9.95 16.39
N LYS A 129 8.15 -9.61 16.17
CA LYS A 129 7.10 -10.57 15.80
C LYS A 129 6.87 -10.58 14.29
N TYR A 130 6.88 -11.76 13.69
CA TYR A 130 6.37 -11.97 12.34
C TYR A 130 4.85 -12.09 12.39
N LEU A 131 4.15 -11.26 11.60
CA LEU A 131 2.70 -11.26 11.54
C LEU A 131 2.22 -12.10 10.37
N PHE A 132 1.21 -12.92 10.62
CA PHE A 132 0.52 -13.72 9.62
C PHE A 132 -0.91 -13.22 9.43
N ARG A 133 -1.57 -13.71 8.37
CA ARG A 133 -2.96 -13.35 8.10
C ARG A 133 -3.84 -13.66 9.32
N GLY A 134 -4.51 -12.62 9.83
CA GLY A 134 -5.38 -12.71 11.00
C GLY A 134 -4.74 -12.29 12.32
N ASP A 135 -3.42 -12.05 12.35
CA ASP A 135 -2.78 -11.44 13.51
C ASP A 135 -3.27 -10.01 13.71
N ILE A 136 -3.49 -9.65 14.97
CA ILE A 136 -3.72 -8.28 15.41
C ILE A 136 -2.46 -7.82 16.13
N TYR A 137 -1.97 -6.63 15.77
CA TYR A 137 -0.82 -6.00 16.39
C TYR A 137 -1.28 -4.74 17.13
N PRO A 138 -1.18 -4.69 18.47
CA PRO A 138 -1.65 -3.58 19.29
C PRO A 138 -0.71 -2.37 19.29
#